data_AF-A0A6G3S0K0-F1
#
_entry.id   AF-A0A6G3S0K0-F1
#
_cell.length_a   1.000
_cell.length_b   1.000
_cell.length_c   1.000
_cell.angle_alpha   90.00
_cell.angle_beta   90.00
_cell.angle_gamma   90.00
#
_symmetry.space_group_name_H-M   'P 1'
#
loop_
_entity.id
_entity.type
_entity.pdbx_description
1 polymer ?
#
loop_
_entity_poly.entity_id
_entity_poly.type
_entity_poly.pdbx_seq_one_letter_code
_entity_poly.pdbx_strand_id
1 'polypeptide(L)'
;MTPMTTVNTMTTQQAWPRPAHPRGAAAFHDTDKAFWAHFSLALAKILALLPFGAIVPFLLRRKAKDAHTRRNATTALNFALTHVLWLAGFALLLFLPVFATLSFSVGYWFIGWIVLFAAWEIGSWVLLIRAMVKAVRYERYSYPRLYAVQFVKP
;
A
#
# COMPACT_ATOMS: atom_id res chain seq x y z
N MET A 1 -7.97 -48.37 -19.34
CA MET A 1 -8.72 -47.46 -18.44
C MET A 1 -7.86 -47.20 -17.22
N THR A 2 -7.14 -46.09 -17.19
CA THR A 2 -6.28 -45.68 -16.07
C THR A 2 -7.08 -44.76 -15.13
N PRO A 3 -7.12 -45.04 -13.83
CA PRO A 3 -7.82 -44.17 -12.89
C PRO A 3 -7.06 -42.85 -12.72
N MET A 4 -7.72 -41.72 -12.97
CA MET A 4 -7.21 -40.38 -12.68
C MET A 4 -7.26 -40.14 -11.17
N THR A 5 -6.10 -40.11 -10.54
CA THR A 5 -5.94 -39.67 -9.15
C THR A 5 -6.17 -38.16 -9.07
N THR A 6 -7.30 -37.76 -8.50
CA THR A 6 -7.62 -36.35 -8.23
C THR A 6 -6.74 -35.87 -7.07
N VAL A 7 -5.68 -35.12 -7.38
CA VAL A 7 -4.85 -34.48 -6.34
C VAL A 7 -5.59 -33.25 -5.84
N ASN A 8 -6.28 -33.40 -4.71
CA ASN A 8 -6.82 -32.27 -3.95
C ASN A 8 -5.65 -31.47 -3.36
N THR A 9 -5.27 -30.38 -4.04
CA THR A 9 -4.42 -29.34 -3.48
C THR A 9 -5.20 -28.60 -2.40
N MET A 10 -5.16 -29.15 -1.17
CA MET A 10 -5.50 -28.40 0.03
C MET A 10 -4.52 -27.22 0.10
N THR A 11 -4.99 -26.05 -0.31
CA THR A 11 -4.31 -24.78 -0.04
C THR A 11 -4.45 -24.56 1.46
N THR A 12 -3.46 -25.00 2.22
CA THR A 12 -3.31 -24.66 3.63
C THR A 12 -3.16 -23.14 3.69
N GLN A 13 -4.28 -22.43 3.89
CA GLN A 13 -4.23 -21.11 4.49
C GLN A 13 -3.61 -21.32 5.86
N GLN A 14 -2.28 -21.19 5.93
CA GLN A 14 -1.51 -21.29 7.14
C GLN A 14 -1.97 -20.16 8.06
N ALA A 15 -2.97 -20.46 8.88
CA ALA A 15 -3.46 -19.61 9.94
C ALA A 15 -2.31 -19.52 10.96
N TRP A 16 -1.49 -18.50 10.79
CA TRP A 16 -0.45 -18.19 11.75
C TRP A 16 -1.10 -17.94 13.11
N PRO A 17 -0.51 -18.44 14.21
CA PRO A 17 -1.00 -18.12 15.54
C PRO A 17 -1.10 -16.60 15.68
N ARG A 18 -2.27 -16.11 16.12
CA ARG A 18 -2.43 -14.70 16.49
C ARG A 18 -1.31 -14.41 17.50
N PRO A 19 -0.45 -13.41 17.27
CA PRO A 19 0.54 -13.06 18.28
C PRO A 19 -0.22 -12.78 19.57
N ALA A 20 0.17 -13.46 20.65
CA ALA A 20 -0.34 -13.13 21.97
C ALA A 20 -0.13 -11.63 22.17
N HIS A 21 -1.21 -10.87 22.36
CA HIS A 21 -1.12 -9.43 22.57
C HIS A 21 -0.06 -9.18 23.64
N PRO A 22 1.05 -8.47 23.32
CA PRO A 22 1.96 -8.09 24.37
C PRO A 22 1.16 -7.14 25.27
N ARG A 23 0.88 -7.54 26.50
CA ARG A 23 0.18 -6.69 27.47
C ARG A 23 1.26 -5.87 28.17
N GLY A 24 1.38 -4.59 27.83
CA GLY A 24 2.34 -3.68 28.47
C GLY A 24 2.78 -2.51 27.58
N ALA A 25 3.51 -1.56 28.16
CA ALA A 25 3.95 -0.33 27.49
C ALA A 25 4.80 -0.56 26.22
N ALA A 26 5.55 -1.66 26.16
CA ALA A 26 6.31 -2.04 24.97
C ALA A 26 5.41 -2.34 23.75
N ALA A 27 4.22 -2.91 23.99
CA ALA A 27 3.26 -3.20 22.93
C ALA A 27 2.67 -1.92 22.33
N PHE A 28 2.29 -0.99 23.20
CA PHE A 28 1.78 0.35 22.82
C PHE A 28 2.80 1.09 21.97
N HIS A 29 4.06 1.12 22.41
CA HIS A 29 5.13 1.83 21.73
C HIS A 29 5.46 1.24 20.34
N ASP A 30 5.19 -0.04 20.12
CA ASP A 30 5.38 -0.71 18.83
C ASP A 30 4.15 -0.59 17.90
N THR A 31 2.92 -0.53 18.45
CA THR A 31 1.72 -0.13 17.68
C THR A 31 1.79 1.29 17.18
N ASP A 32 2.33 2.22 17.99
CA ASP A 32 2.46 3.62 17.62
C ASP A 32 3.38 3.75 16.40
N LYS A 33 4.52 3.07 16.40
CA LYS A 33 5.46 3.05 15.26
C LYS A 33 4.82 2.49 13.99
N ALA A 34 4.06 1.39 14.12
CA ALA A 34 3.35 0.79 12.98
C ALA A 34 2.25 1.71 12.43
N PHE A 35 1.51 2.40 13.31
CA PHE A 35 0.54 3.42 12.93
C PHE A 35 1.21 4.59 12.22
N TRP A 36 2.31 5.13 12.77
CA TRP A 36 3.06 6.25 12.20
C TRP A 36 3.60 5.95 10.80
N ALA A 37 3.94 4.69 10.48
CA ALA A 37 4.38 4.30 9.14
C ALA A 37 3.29 4.53 8.07
N HIS A 38 2.01 4.33 8.41
CA HIS A 38 0.88 4.59 7.51
C HIS A 38 0.38 6.03 7.62
N PHE A 39 0.46 6.63 8.81
CA PHE A 39 0.06 8.02 9.05
C PHE A 39 0.96 9.01 8.33
N SER A 40 2.27 8.79 8.32
CA SER A 40 3.20 9.62 7.55
C SER A 40 2.87 9.63 6.05
N LEU A 41 2.38 8.51 5.52
CA LEU A 41 1.95 8.41 4.12
C LEU A 41 0.66 9.17 3.86
N ALA A 42 -0.33 9.03 4.74
CA ALA A 42 -1.56 9.81 4.65
C ALA A 42 -1.28 11.31 4.75
N LEU A 43 -0.41 11.73 5.67
CA LEU A 43 -0.02 13.13 5.84
C LEU A 43 0.75 13.64 4.61
N ALA A 44 1.71 12.87 4.11
CA ALA A 44 2.44 13.21 2.90
C ALA A 44 1.52 13.32 1.68
N LYS A 45 0.45 12.52 1.64
CA LYS A 45 -0.57 12.59 0.60
C LYS A 45 -1.40 13.88 0.68
N ILE A 46 -1.81 14.28 1.88
CA ILE A 46 -2.53 15.56 2.10
C ILE A 46 -1.67 16.75 1.68
N LEU A 47 -0.38 16.72 2.03
CA LEU A 47 0.56 17.79 1.73
C LEU A 47 1.09 17.76 0.29
N ALA A 48 0.65 16.81 -0.55
CA ALA A 48 1.20 16.56 -1.89
C ALA A 48 2.73 16.31 -1.89
N LEU A 49 3.30 15.91 -0.75
CA LEU A 49 4.71 15.59 -0.54
C LEU A 49 4.95 14.08 -0.52
N LEU A 50 4.20 13.33 -1.33
CA LEU A 50 4.23 11.87 -1.37
C LEU A 50 5.65 11.25 -1.46
N PRO A 51 6.60 11.81 -2.24
CA PRO A 51 7.98 11.30 -2.29
C PRO A 51 8.68 11.32 -0.92
N PHE A 52 8.38 12.32 -0.09
CA PHE A 52 8.91 12.46 1.26
C PHE A 52 8.19 11.58 2.28
N GLY A 53 6.94 11.17 1.97
CA GLY A 53 6.16 10.24 2.78
C GLY A 53 6.76 8.85 2.93
N ALA A 54 7.65 8.45 2.01
CA ALA A 54 8.39 7.17 2.06
C ALA A 54 9.57 7.19 3.06
N ILE A 55 10.02 8.37 3.50
CA ILE A 55 11.20 8.51 4.39
C ILE A 55 10.92 7.90 5.76
N VAL A 56 9.75 8.19 6.33
CA VAL A 56 9.34 7.68 7.65
C VAL A 56 9.24 6.15 7.68
N PRO A 57 8.52 5.46 6.77
CA PRO A 57 8.50 4.00 6.73
C PRO A 57 9.88 3.41 6.39
N PHE A 58 10.71 4.08 5.59
CA PHE A 58 12.10 3.64 5.36
C PHE A 58 12.95 3.68 6.64
N LEU A 59 12.90 4.79 7.39
CA LEU A 59 13.61 4.94 8.66
C LEU A 59 13.09 3.97 9.72
N LEU A 60 11.78 3.80 9.82
CA LEU A 60 11.15 2.84 10.73
C LEU A 60 11.57 1.41 10.41
N ARG A 61 11.62 1.03 9.13
CA ARG A 61 12.11 -0.30 8.72
C ARG A 61 13.56 -0.53 9.15
N ARG A 62 14.42 0.49 9.02
CA ARG A 62 15.85 0.39 9.38
C ARG A 62 16.08 0.34 10.89
N LYS A 63 15.23 1.01 11.68
CA LYS A 63 15.35 1.10 13.15
C LYS A 63 14.48 0.08 13.90
N ALA A 64 13.58 -0.63 13.22
CA ALA A 64 12.71 -1.63 13.82
C ALA A 64 13.51 -2.82 14.35
N LYS A 65 13.36 -3.09 15.65
CA LYS A 65 13.90 -4.30 16.30
C LYS A 65 12.90 -5.46 16.24
N ASP A 66 11.63 -5.16 16.04
CA ASP A 66 10.51 -6.10 16.02
C ASP A 66 10.04 -6.41 14.60
N ALA A 67 9.64 -7.67 14.38
CA ALA A 67 9.20 -8.14 13.07
C ALA A 67 7.86 -7.52 12.62
N HIS A 68 7.05 -7.03 13.56
CA HIS A 68 5.75 -6.43 13.28
C HIS A 68 5.90 -5.04 12.62
N THR A 69 6.63 -4.14 13.26
CA THR A 69 6.95 -2.80 12.76
C THR A 69 7.75 -2.89 11.46
N ARG A 70 8.72 -3.81 11.37
CA ARG A 70 9.50 -3.98 10.12
C ARG A 70 8.62 -4.36 8.93
N ARG A 71 7.62 -5.25 9.15
CA ARG A 71 6.68 -5.67 8.10
C ARG A 71 5.69 -4.57 7.72
N ASN A 72 5.10 -3.87 8.69
CA ASN A 72 4.20 -2.75 8.41
C ASN A 72 4.93 -1.60 7.71
N ALA A 73 6.15 -1.28 8.14
CA ALA A 73 7.01 -0.30 7.47
C ALA A 73 7.36 -0.71 6.04
N THR A 74 7.66 -2.00 5.79
CA THR A 74 7.92 -2.49 4.42
C THR A 74 6.66 -2.45 3.55
N THR A 75 5.50 -2.78 4.12
CA THR A 75 4.21 -2.75 3.43
C THR A 75 3.80 -1.32 3.07
N ALA A 76 3.99 -0.38 4.00
CA ALA A 76 3.84 1.05 3.79
C ALA A 76 4.79 1.57 2.70
N LEU A 77 6.06 1.16 2.71
CA LEU A 77 7.05 1.57 1.72
C LEU A 77 6.71 1.07 0.30
N ASN A 78 6.28 -0.18 0.16
CA ASN A 78 5.86 -0.74 -1.12
C ASN A 78 4.61 -0.02 -1.67
N PHE A 79 3.66 0.31 -0.79
CA PHE A 79 2.51 1.15 -1.16
C PHE A 79 2.96 2.53 -1.62
N ALA A 80 3.84 3.21 -0.86
CA ALA A 80 4.37 4.52 -1.22
C ALA A 80 5.03 4.52 -2.60
N LEU A 81 5.91 3.56 -2.87
CA LEU A 81 6.60 3.42 -4.15
C LEU A 81 5.63 3.16 -5.31
N THR A 82 4.67 2.27 -5.11
CA THR A 82 3.63 1.99 -6.13
C THR A 82 2.81 3.24 -6.42
N HIS A 83 2.48 4.01 -5.39
CA HIS A 83 1.68 5.21 -5.53
C HIS A 83 2.47 6.35 -6.20
N VAL A 84 3.76 6.51 -5.87
CA VAL A 84 4.66 7.46 -6.57
C VAL A 84 4.80 7.09 -8.05
N LEU A 85 5.00 5.81 -8.37
CA LEU A 85 5.09 5.34 -9.76
C LEU A 85 3.78 5.57 -10.52
N TRP A 86 2.64 5.33 -9.88
CA TRP A 86 1.33 5.56 -10.49
C TRP A 86 1.08 7.06 -10.73
N LEU A 87 1.41 7.93 -9.79
CA LEU A 87 1.34 9.39 -9.97
C LEU A 87 2.28 9.88 -11.07
N ALA A 88 3.52 9.36 -11.12
CA ALA A 88 4.46 9.72 -12.18
C ALA A 88 3.97 9.26 -13.56
N GLY A 89 3.42 8.05 -13.66
CA GLY A 89 2.81 7.53 -14.89
C GLY A 89 1.57 8.33 -15.30
N PHE A 90 0.72 8.69 -14.35
CA PHE A 90 -0.45 9.51 -14.61
C PHE A 90 -0.08 10.94 -15.04
N ALA A 91 0.94 11.55 -14.40
CA ALA A 91 1.46 12.85 -14.82
C ALA A 91 1.98 12.79 -16.27
N LEU A 92 2.78 11.78 -16.62
CA LEU A 92 3.27 11.60 -17.99
C LEU A 92 2.13 11.43 -19.00
N LEU A 93 1.10 10.65 -18.64
CA LEU A 93 -0.10 10.44 -19.46
C LEU A 93 -0.98 11.69 -19.57
N LEU A 94 -0.96 12.60 -18.60
CA LEU A 94 -1.61 13.91 -18.72
C LEU A 94 -0.83 14.85 -19.65
N PHE A 95 0.49 14.75 -19.73
CA PHE A 95 1.30 15.58 -20.63
C PHE A 95 1.17 15.18 -22.11
N LEU A 96 1.03 13.89 -22.42
CA LEU A 96 0.86 13.39 -23.80
C LEU A 96 -0.31 14.06 -24.58
N PRO A 97 -1.53 14.17 -24.04
CA PRO A 97 -2.65 14.82 -24.72
C PRO A 97 -2.51 16.34 -24.80
N VAL A 98 -1.76 17.01 -23.89
CA VAL A 98 -1.43 18.45 -24.00
C VAL A 98 -0.56 18.72 -25.24
N PHE A 99 0.26 17.76 -25.67
CA PHE A 99 0.97 17.83 -26.95
C PHE A 99 0.10 17.44 -28.15
N ALA A 100 -0.96 16.65 -27.93
CA ALA A 100 -1.85 16.15 -28.99
C ALA A 100 -3.12 16.98 -29.21
N THR A 101 -3.23 18.18 -28.63
CA THR A 101 -4.36 19.14 -28.76
C THR A 101 -4.49 19.77 -30.15
N LEU A 102 -4.51 18.94 -31.20
CA LEU A 102 -4.98 19.30 -32.54
C LEU A 102 -6.13 18.42 -33.02
N SER A 103 -6.57 17.42 -32.24
CA SER A 103 -7.61 16.47 -32.67
C SER A 103 -8.79 16.44 -31.69
N PHE A 104 -9.97 16.83 -32.14
CA PHE A 104 -11.22 17.02 -31.39
C PHE A 104 -11.78 15.80 -30.63
N SER A 105 -11.14 14.62 -30.70
CA SER A 105 -11.61 13.36 -30.08
C SER A 105 -10.98 13.04 -28.71
N VAL A 106 -10.08 13.88 -28.20
CA VAL A 106 -9.26 13.61 -27.00
C VAL A 106 -10.04 13.82 -25.68
N GLY A 107 -11.13 14.60 -25.69
CA GLY A 107 -11.87 14.98 -24.47
C GLY A 107 -12.52 13.81 -23.72
N TYR A 108 -13.09 12.83 -24.43
CA TYR A 108 -13.74 11.67 -23.79
C TYR A 108 -12.73 10.73 -23.11
N TRP A 109 -11.55 10.56 -23.71
CA TRP A 109 -10.45 9.81 -23.10
C TRP A 109 -9.97 10.45 -21.81
N PHE A 110 -9.90 11.79 -21.79
CA PHE A 110 -9.48 12.55 -20.61
C PHE A 110 -10.45 12.38 -19.42
N ILE A 111 -11.76 12.38 -19.68
CA ILE A 111 -12.78 12.13 -18.63
C ILE A 111 -12.63 10.72 -18.04
N GLY A 112 -12.43 9.70 -18.88
CA GLY A 112 -12.18 8.34 -18.42
C GLY A 112 -10.94 8.23 -17.51
N TRP A 113 -9.86 8.93 -17.87
CA TRP A 113 -8.65 9.01 -17.06
C TRP A 113 -8.86 9.71 -15.73
N ILE A 114 -9.62 10.82 -15.69
CA ILE A 114 -9.96 11.51 -14.45
C ILE A 114 -10.78 10.60 -13.53
N VAL A 115 -11.76 9.87 -14.07
CA VAL A 115 -12.60 8.95 -13.28
C VAL A 115 -11.75 7.81 -12.72
N LEU A 116 -10.87 7.22 -13.53
CA LEU A 116 -9.94 6.19 -13.07
C LEU A 116 -9.02 6.72 -11.98
N PHE A 117 -8.53 7.95 -12.14
CA PHE A 117 -7.69 8.61 -11.15
C PHE A 117 -8.41 8.80 -9.83
N ALA A 118 -9.62 9.37 -9.87
CA ALA A 118 -10.45 9.57 -8.69
C ALA A 118 -10.77 8.26 -7.96
N ALA A 119 -11.12 7.20 -8.70
CA ALA A 119 -11.39 5.89 -8.13
C ALA A 119 -10.16 5.30 -7.41
N TRP A 120 -8.97 5.44 -8.01
CA TRP A 120 -7.70 5.00 -7.41
C TRP A 120 -7.34 5.80 -6.15
N GLU A 121 -7.52 7.12 -6.20
CA GLU A 121 -7.29 8.02 -5.07
C GLU A 121 -8.21 7.71 -3.89
N ILE A 122 -9.49 7.47 -4.14
CA ILE A 122 -10.44 7.05 -3.10
C ILE A 122 -10.06 5.68 -2.54
N GLY A 123 -9.75 4.71 -3.41
CA GLY A 123 -9.36 3.36 -3.01
C GLY A 123 -8.12 3.34 -2.12
N SER A 124 -7.11 4.12 -2.47
CA SER A 124 -5.87 4.25 -1.70
C SER A 124 -6.08 4.88 -0.32
N TRP A 125 -6.98 5.86 -0.18
CA TRP A 125 -7.40 6.41 1.12
C TRP A 125 -8.07 5.35 2.00
N VAL A 126 -9.02 4.60 1.45
CA VAL A 126 -9.70 3.52 2.19
C VAL A 126 -8.71 2.46 2.66
N LEU A 127 -7.75 2.10 1.81
CA LEU A 127 -6.71 1.12 2.15
C LEU A 127 -5.73 1.64 3.21
N LEU A 128 -5.37 2.92 3.19
CA LEU A 128 -4.55 3.58 4.23
C LEU A 128 -5.25 3.56 5.58
N ILE A 129 -6.53 3.96 5.62
CA ILE A 129 -7.34 3.95 6.85
C ILE A 129 -7.45 2.52 7.40
N ARG A 130 -7.74 1.53 6.54
CA ARG A 130 -7.76 0.11 6.94
C ARG A 130 -6.42 -0.37 7.48
N ALA A 131 -5.32 0.05 6.87
CA ALA A 131 -3.97 -0.29 7.32
C ALA A 131 -3.67 0.30 8.71
N MET A 132 -4.04 1.56 8.95
CA MET A 132 -3.90 2.22 10.24
C MET A 132 -4.70 1.49 11.33
N VAL A 133 -5.98 1.22 11.06
CA VAL A 133 -6.86 0.51 12.03
C VAL A 133 -6.30 -0.87 12.36
N LYS A 134 -5.80 -1.60 11.36
CA LYS A 134 -5.19 -2.93 11.57
C LYS A 134 -3.84 -2.86 12.26
N ALA A 135 -3.03 -1.83 12.00
CA ALA A 135 -1.77 -1.59 12.69
C ALA A 135 -2.02 -1.39 14.20
N VAL A 136 -3.03 -0.59 14.57
CA VAL A 136 -3.43 -0.39 15.98
C VAL A 136 -3.93 -1.68 16.63
N ARG A 137 -4.57 -2.57 15.86
CA ARG A 137 -5.09 -3.86 16.36
C ARG A 137 -4.04 -4.99 16.40
N TYR A 138 -2.76 -4.71 16.09
CA TYR A 138 -1.72 -5.74 15.91
C TYR A 138 -2.05 -6.78 14.82
N GLU A 139 -3.01 -6.49 13.96
CA GLU A 139 -3.43 -7.39 12.90
C GLU A 139 -2.49 -7.28 11.69
N ARG A 140 -2.25 -8.40 11.02
CA ARG A 140 -1.50 -8.38 9.77
C ARG A 140 -2.36 -7.71 8.70
N TYR A 141 -1.80 -6.70 8.05
CA TYR A 141 -2.37 -6.11 6.86
C TYR A 141 -1.41 -6.21 5.68
N SER A 142 -1.95 -6.57 4.54
CA SER A 142 -1.25 -6.53 3.27
C SER A 142 -2.15 -5.83 2.28
N TYR A 143 -1.62 -4.80 1.63
CA TYR A 143 -2.34 -4.14 0.54
C TYR A 143 -2.56 -5.14 -0.59
N PRO A 144 -3.68 -5.03 -1.34
CA PRO A 144 -3.85 -5.78 -2.58
C PRO A 144 -2.68 -5.51 -3.53
N ARG A 145 -2.22 -6.53 -4.27
CA ARG A 145 -1.05 -6.42 -5.16
C ARG A 145 -1.12 -5.28 -6.16
N LEU A 146 -2.33 -4.90 -6.59
CA LEU A 146 -2.56 -3.75 -7.46
C LEU A 146 -2.06 -2.45 -6.82
N TYR A 147 -2.24 -2.26 -5.51
CA TYR A 147 -1.92 -1.03 -4.79
C TYR A 147 -0.55 -1.03 -4.10
N ALA A 148 0.10 -2.20 -3.99
CA ALA A 148 1.44 -2.33 -3.43
C ALA A 148 2.20 -3.45 -4.13
N VAL A 149 2.88 -3.08 -5.21
CA VAL A 149 3.83 -3.96 -5.89
C VAL A 149 5.02 -4.20 -4.94
N GLN A 150 5.45 -5.45 -4.84
CA GLN A 150 6.51 -5.85 -3.92
C GLN A 150 7.88 -5.46 -4.51
N PHE A 151 8.28 -4.22 -4.30
CA PHE A 151 9.64 -3.76 -4.64
C PHE A 151 10.64 -4.15 -3.56
N VAL A 152 10.20 -4.18 -2.31
CA VAL A 152 11.02 -4.42 -1.14
C VAL A 152 10.57 -5.70 -0.44
N LYS A 153 11.50 -6.65 -0.27
CA LYS A 153 11.24 -7.90 0.46
C LYS A 153 11.00 -7.63 1.96
N PRO A 154 9.97 -8.27 2.57
CA PRO A 154 9.64 -8.15 3.99
C PRO A 154 10.69 -8.77 4.94
#